data_AF-A0A8T4ZAG7-F1
#
_entry.id   AF-A0A8T4ZAG7-F1
#
_cell.length_a   1.000
_cell.length_b   1.000
_cell.length_c   1.000
_cell.angle_alpha   90.00
_cell.angle_beta   90.00
_cell.angle_gamma   90.00
#
_symmetry.space_group_name_H-M   'P 1'
#
loop_
_entity.id
_entity.type
_entity.pdbx_description
1 polymer ?
#
loop_
_entity_poly.entity_id
_entity_poly.type
_entity_poly.pdbx_seq_one_letter_code
_entity_poly.pdbx_strand_id
1 'polypeptide(L)'
;EDSVIVTALGLAAGDVATICDRFKGWGFQNVVDVENLQTILSEAKGKVSGLSVFLQPSKALADLLLRRAEAALKSGDYTFAIKQVEYALFFVTYAFQVTLLTFLGATLGVVGVYWYLRLRKAVVKPSIPYYPIPSEPSFCSRCGTKFPPDAIYCPECGRRRR
;
A
#
# COMPACT_ATOMS: atom_id res chain seq x y z
N GLU A 1 23.43 -29.45 -3.21
CA GLU A 1 24.11 -30.76 -3.09
C GLU A 1 25.10 -30.76 -1.92
N ASP A 2 25.95 -29.75 -1.82
CA ASP A 2 26.90 -29.56 -0.70
C ASP A 2 26.23 -29.56 0.69
N SER A 3 25.09 -28.89 0.85
CA SER A 3 24.33 -28.85 2.11
C SER A 3 23.85 -30.23 2.56
N VAL A 4 23.45 -31.10 1.65
CA VAL A 4 23.00 -32.46 1.96
C VAL A 4 24.19 -33.32 2.38
N ILE A 5 25.31 -33.20 1.65
CA ILE A 5 26.56 -33.91 1.96
C ILE A 5 27.07 -33.49 3.34
N VAL A 6 27.10 -32.19 3.62
CA VAL A 6 27.53 -31.65 4.91
C VAL A 6 26.58 -32.05 6.04
N THR A 7 25.26 -32.09 5.79
CA THR A 7 24.29 -32.59 6.78
C THR A 7 24.51 -34.08 7.07
N ALA A 8 24.73 -34.90 6.05
CA ALA A 8 25.02 -36.33 6.21
C ALA A 8 26.34 -36.60 6.96
N LEU A 9 27.38 -35.79 6.67
CA LEU A 9 28.65 -35.79 7.43
C LEU A 9 28.45 -35.37 8.88
N GLY A 10 27.65 -34.32 9.10
CA GLY A 10 27.19 -33.87 10.41
C GLY A 10 26.55 -34.99 11.22
N LEU A 11 25.60 -35.70 10.60
CA LEU A 11 24.88 -36.84 11.18
C LEU A 11 25.81 -38.00 11.52
N ALA A 12 26.73 -38.33 10.61
CA ALA A 12 27.72 -39.39 10.85
C ALA A 12 28.70 -39.03 11.99
N ALA A 13 29.00 -37.75 12.17
CA ALA A 13 29.85 -37.25 13.24
C ALA A 13 29.08 -36.99 14.56
N GLY A 14 27.75 -37.06 14.56
CA GLY A 14 26.89 -36.76 15.71
C GLY A 14 26.76 -35.28 16.07
N ASP A 15 27.25 -34.37 15.22
CA ASP A 15 27.17 -32.91 15.44
C ASP A 15 27.09 -32.15 14.11
N VAL A 16 25.85 -31.93 13.64
CA VAL A 16 25.57 -31.27 12.36
C VAL A 16 25.86 -29.77 12.43
N ALA A 17 25.55 -29.12 13.55
CA ALA A 17 25.67 -27.68 13.71
C ALA A 17 27.14 -27.23 13.68
N THR A 18 28.01 -27.89 14.46
CA THR A 18 29.43 -27.55 14.52
C THR A 18 30.12 -27.81 13.19
N ILE A 19 29.73 -28.87 12.48
CA ILE A 19 30.27 -29.15 11.14
C ILE A 19 29.82 -28.10 10.13
N CYS A 20 28.53 -27.74 10.10
CA CYS A 20 28.04 -26.68 9.22
C CYS A 20 28.79 -25.36 9.45
N ASP A 21 29.05 -24.99 10.70
CA ASP A 21 29.77 -23.75 11.02
C ASP A 21 31.25 -23.80 10.65
N ARG A 22 31.91 -24.95 10.77
CA ARG A 22 33.28 -25.12 10.24
C ARG A 22 33.33 -24.96 8.73
N PHE A 23 32.38 -25.56 8.00
CA PHE A 23 32.30 -25.40 6.56
C PHE A 23 32.03 -23.95 6.15
N LYS A 24 31.18 -23.22 6.87
CA LYS A 24 31.01 -21.77 6.67
C LYS A 24 32.32 -21.01 6.92
N GLY A 25 33.06 -21.36 7.98
CA GLY A 25 34.37 -20.80 8.28
C GLY A 25 35.43 -21.05 7.21
N TRP A 26 35.27 -22.12 6.42
CA TRP A 26 36.11 -22.43 5.26
C TRP A 26 35.67 -21.75 3.96
N GLY A 27 34.61 -20.92 4.01
CA GLY A 27 34.13 -20.13 2.87
C GLY A 27 32.93 -20.72 2.14
N PHE A 28 32.36 -21.85 2.60
CA PHE A 28 31.13 -22.39 2.02
C PHE A 28 29.90 -21.61 2.51
N GLN A 29 29.41 -20.66 1.70
CA GLN A 29 28.33 -19.75 2.11
C GLN A 29 26.92 -20.35 2.07
N ASN A 30 26.72 -21.49 1.38
CA ASN A 30 25.40 -22.11 1.16
C ASN A 30 25.17 -23.39 1.97
N VAL A 31 25.95 -23.60 3.04
CA VAL A 31 25.84 -24.78 3.90
C VAL A 31 24.79 -24.55 4.97
N VAL A 32 23.79 -25.42 4.95
CA VAL A 32 22.58 -25.35 5.76
C VAL A 32 22.31 -26.73 6.34
N ASP A 33 21.94 -26.76 7.62
CA ASP A 33 21.42 -27.94 8.28
C ASP A 33 20.00 -28.25 7.77
N VAL A 34 19.89 -29.29 6.94
CA VAL A 34 18.64 -29.68 6.30
C VAL A 34 17.64 -30.29 7.29
N GLU A 35 18.12 -30.98 8.33
CA GLU A 35 17.26 -31.64 9.33
C GLU A 35 16.62 -30.60 10.27
N ASN A 36 17.42 -29.64 10.72
CA ASN A 36 16.91 -28.52 11.49
C ASN A 36 15.88 -27.73 10.68
N LEU A 37 16.12 -27.50 9.38
CA LEU A 37 15.18 -26.82 8.50
C LEU A 37 13.83 -27.54 8.39
N GLN A 38 13.82 -28.87 8.25
CA GLN A 38 12.56 -29.65 8.20
C GLN A 38 11.81 -29.56 9.53
N THR A 39 12.53 -29.62 10.64
CA THR A 39 11.98 -29.48 11.99
C THR A 39 11.30 -28.11 12.15
N ILE A 40 12.01 -27.03 11.83
CA ILE A 40 11.49 -25.65 11.89
C ILE A 40 10.27 -25.48 10.97
N LEU A 41 10.29 -26.07 9.77
CA LEU A 41 9.16 -26.01 8.84
C LEU A 41 7.91 -26.72 9.40
N SER A 42 8.08 -27.86 10.05
CA SER A 42 6.98 -28.57 10.71
C SER A 42 6.41 -27.78 11.90
N GLU A 43 7.28 -27.17 12.70
CA GLU A 43 6.91 -26.31 13.82
C GLU A 43 6.14 -25.08 13.33
N ALA A 44 6.63 -24.42 12.27
CA ALA A 44 5.99 -23.26 11.66
C ALA A 44 4.57 -23.59 11.19
N LYS A 45 4.38 -24.72 10.50
CA LYS A 45 3.04 -25.20 10.10
C LYS A 45 2.12 -25.41 11.30
N GLY A 46 2.63 -26.02 12.37
CA GLY A 46 1.89 -26.20 13.61
C GLY A 46 1.36 -24.86 14.14
N LYS A 47 2.24 -23.85 14.21
CA LYS A 47 1.86 -22.50 14.64
C LYS A 47 0.87 -21.82 13.69
N VAL A 48 1.04 -21.95 12.36
CA VAL A 48 0.09 -21.41 11.36
C VAL A 48 -1.31 -22.02 11.54
N SER A 49 -1.39 -23.33 11.77
CA SER A 49 -2.67 -24.01 11.96
C SER A 49 -3.43 -23.51 13.20
N GLY A 50 -2.71 -23.17 14.27
CA GLY A 50 -3.25 -22.63 15.53
C GLY A 50 -3.67 -21.16 15.50
N LEU A 51 -3.42 -20.42 14.41
CA LEU A 51 -3.85 -19.02 14.28
C LEU A 51 -5.37 -18.89 14.16
N SER A 52 -5.90 -17.89 14.88
CA SER A 52 -7.32 -17.54 14.89
C SER A 52 -7.81 -17.04 13.52
N VAL A 53 -9.12 -17.20 13.27
CA VAL A 53 -9.78 -16.79 12.03
C VAL A 53 -9.68 -15.27 11.80
N PHE A 54 -9.58 -14.47 12.86
CA PHE A 54 -9.44 -13.02 12.76
C PHE A 54 -8.11 -12.58 12.12
N LEU A 55 -7.08 -13.42 12.21
CA LEU A 55 -5.75 -13.19 11.62
C LEU A 55 -5.63 -13.83 10.23
N GLN A 56 -6.75 -13.96 9.51
CA GLN A 56 -6.84 -14.63 8.21
C GLN A 56 -5.83 -14.12 7.15
N PRO A 57 -5.58 -12.80 6.99
CA PRO A 57 -4.64 -12.32 5.98
C PRO A 57 -3.20 -12.78 6.26
N SER A 58 -2.75 -12.71 7.51
CA SER A 58 -1.40 -13.16 7.88
C SER A 58 -1.28 -14.68 7.83
N LYS A 59 -2.35 -15.40 8.19
CA LYS A 59 -2.43 -16.86 8.04
C LYS A 59 -2.27 -17.29 6.58
N ALA A 60 -3.02 -16.66 5.67
CA ALA A 60 -2.94 -16.95 4.24
C ALA A 60 -1.55 -16.67 3.66
N LEU A 61 -0.92 -15.56 4.07
CA LEU A 61 0.44 -15.23 3.68
C LEU A 61 1.45 -16.25 4.22
N ALA A 62 1.37 -16.60 5.51
CA ALA A 62 2.25 -17.58 6.13
C ALA A 62 2.13 -18.96 5.45
N ASP A 63 0.91 -19.43 5.17
CA ASP A 63 0.68 -20.68 4.43
C ASP A 63 1.29 -20.65 3.03
N LEU A 64 1.15 -19.53 2.31
CA LEU A 64 1.73 -19.38 0.97
C LEU A 64 3.26 -19.40 1.00
N LEU A 65 3.87 -18.75 2.00
CA LEU A 65 5.32 -18.77 2.21
C LEU A 65 5.81 -20.19 2.55
N LEU A 66 5.12 -20.92 3.43
CA LEU A 66 5.48 -22.30 3.77
C LEU A 66 5.35 -23.25 2.57
N ARG A 67 4.30 -23.11 1.74
CA ARG A 67 4.18 -23.89 0.50
C ARG A 67 5.33 -23.62 -0.48
N ARG A 68 5.77 -22.36 -0.59
CA ARG A 68 6.95 -22.00 -1.40
C ARG A 68 8.23 -22.57 -0.81
N ALA A 69 8.37 -22.55 0.52
CA ALA A 69 9.50 -23.15 1.21
C ALA A 69 9.61 -24.65 0.92
N GLU A 70 8.49 -25.38 0.99
CA GLU A 70 8.46 -26.82 0.65
C GLU A 70 8.84 -27.10 -0.79
N ALA A 71 8.33 -26.30 -1.73
CA ALA A 71 8.69 -26.43 -3.15
C ALA A 71 10.20 -26.21 -3.35
N ALA A 72 10.77 -25.21 -2.68
CA ALA A 72 12.19 -24.92 -2.72
C ALA A 72 13.05 -26.02 -2.06
N LEU A 73 12.54 -26.62 -0.98
CA LEU A 73 13.20 -27.74 -0.29
C LEU A 73 13.27 -28.98 -1.21
N LYS A 74 12.20 -29.23 -1.99
CA LYS A 74 12.18 -30.29 -3.01
C LYS A 74 13.09 -30.00 -4.19
N SER A 75 13.27 -28.73 -4.56
CA SER A 75 14.19 -28.33 -5.63
C SER A 75 15.65 -28.22 -5.18
N GLY A 76 15.95 -28.47 -3.90
CA GLY A 76 17.31 -28.40 -3.34
C GLY A 76 17.82 -26.98 -3.08
N ASP A 77 16.95 -25.96 -3.15
CA ASP A 77 17.29 -24.57 -2.85
C ASP A 77 17.00 -24.24 -1.38
N TYR A 78 17.92 -24.67 -0.52
CA TYR A 78 17.76 -24.59 0.94
C TYR A 78 17.87 -23.16 1.48
N THR A 79 18.67 -22.30 0.86
CA THR A 79 18.83 -20.91 1.31
C THR A 79 17.56 -20.12 1.05
N PHE A 80 16.91 -20.33 -0.10
CA PHE A 80 15.60 -19.77 -0.38
C PHE A 80 14.54 -20.34 0.57
N ALA A 81 14.55 -21.66 0.81
CA ALA A 81 13.61 -22.31 1.71
C ALA A 81 13.67 -21.73 3.13
N ILE A 82 14.87 -21.56 3.72
CA ILE A 82 15.04 -20.93 5.04
C ILE A 82 14.41 -19.54 5.07
N LYS A 83 14.75 -18.68 4.11
CA LYS A 83 14.22 -17.30 4.09
C LYS A 83 12.70 -17.27 4.08
N GLN A 84 12.08 -18.17 3.32
CA GLN A 84 10.61 -18.28 3.28
C GLN A 84 10.03 -18.74 4.63
N VAL A 85 10.68 -19.68 5.31
CA VAL A 85 10.28 -20.15 6.65
C VAL A 85 10.45 -19.04 7.70
N GLU A 86 11.56 -18.31 7.67
CA GLU A 86 11.81 -17.18 8.57
C GLU A 86 10.75 -16.09 8.40
N TYR A 87 10.42 -15.72 7.16
CA TYR A 87 9.34 -14.77 6.91
C TYR A 87 7.98 -15.30 7.40
N ALA A 88 7.69 -16.58 7.18
CA ALA A 88 6.46 -17.18 7.68
C ALA A 88 6.39 -17.10 9.23
N LEU A 89 7.47 -17.46 9.92
CA LEU A 89 7.57 -17.38 11.37
C LEU A 89 7.44 -15.94 11.89
N PHE A 90 8.00 -14.97 11.17
CA PHE A 90 7.82 -13.55 11.49
C PHE A 90 6.34 -13.16 11.44
N PHE A 91 5.63 -13.50 10.37
CA PHE A 91 4.19 -13.18 10.24
C PHE A 91 3.33 -13.88 11.29
N VAL A 92 3.70 -15.09 11.70
CA VAL A 92 3.00 -15.84 12.75
C VAL A 92 3.23 -15.21 14.12
N THR A 93 4.48 -14.92 14.45
CA THR A 93 4.88 -14.39 15.77
C THR A 93 4.35 -12.98 15.98
N TYR A 94 4.41 -12.15 14.95
CA TYR A 94 3.96 -10.76 14.99
C TYR A 94 2.58 -10.55 14.37
N ALA A 95 1.78 -11.61 14.20
CA ALA A 95 0.50 -11.58 13.50
C ALA A 95 -0.43 -10.47 14.03
N PHE A 96 -0.52 -10.34 15.36
CA PHE A 96 -1.35 -9.32 16.00
C PHE A 96 -0.83 -7.90 15.76
N GLN A 97 0.48 -7.68 15.84
CA GLN A 97 1.08 -6.36 15.64
C GLN A 97 0.96 -5.90 14.19
N VAL A 98 1.24 -6.79 13.23
CA VAL A 98 1.13 -6.50 11.80
C VAL A 98 -0.31 -6.16 11.42
N THR A 99 -1.29 -6.92 11.92
CA THR A 99 -2.71 -6.61 11.66
C THR A 99 -3.13 -5.28 12.26
N LEU A 100 -2.77 -5.02 13.52
CA LEU A 100 -3.04 -3.74 14.17
C LEU A 100 -2.43 -2.56 13.42
N LEU A 101 -1.16 -2.66 13.01
CA LEU A 101 -0.47 -1.63 12.21
C LEU A 101 -1.15 -1.41 10.85
N THR A 102 -1.63 -2.48 10.22
CA THR A 102 -2.33 -2.39 8.93
C THR A 102 -3.64 -1.63 9.09
N PHE A 103 -4.43 -1.92 10.13
CA PHE A 103 -5.66 -1.18 10.43
C PHE A 103 -5.38 0.29 10.81
N LEU A 104 -4.35 0.56 11.61
CA LEU A 104 -3.92 1.92 11.94
C LEU A 104 -3.51 2.71 10.68
N GLY A 105 -2.70 2.10 9.82
CA GLY A 105 -2.28 2.70 8.55
C GLY A 105 -3.47 3.01 7.64
N ALA A 106 -4.40 2.07 7.50
CA ALA A 106 -5.60 2.26 6.67
C ALA A 106 -6.50 3.37 7.21
N THR A 107 -6.74 3.41 8.52
CA THR A 107 -7.58 4.44 9.15
C THR A 107 -6.96 5.83 9.02
N LEU A 108 -5.66 5.97 9.29
CA LEU A 108 -4.93 7.23 9.07
C LEU A 108 -4.95 7.65 7.61
N GLY A 109 -4.79 6.71 6.67
CA GLY A 109 -4.90 6.97 5.24
C GLY A 109 -6.28 7.53 4.85
N VAL A 110 -7.36 6.90 5.31
CA VAL A 110 -8.73 7.37 5.06
C VAL A 110 -8.97 8.74 5.68
N VAL A 111 -8.54 8.97 6.93
CA VAL A 111 -8.68 10.27 7.60
C VAL A 111 -7.89 11.36 6.88
N GLY A 112 -6.67 11.05 6.43
CA GLY A 112 -5.84 11.97 5.65
C GLY A 112 -6.49 12.33 4.31
N VAL A 113 -7.02 11.35 3.58
CA VAL A 113 -7.77 11.58 2.32
C VAL A 113 -9.02 12.41 2.58
N TYR A 114 -9.78 12.11 3.63
CA TYR A 114 -10.96 12.87 4.00
C TYR A 114 -10.63 14.34 4.30
N TRP A 115 -9.61 14.60 5.13
CA TRP A 115 -9.15 15.95 5.43
C TRP A 115 -8.66 16.68 4.18
N TYR A 116 -7.90 16.01 3.32
CA TYR A 116 -7.43 16.57 2.07
C TYR A 116 -8.57 17.03 1.15
N LEU A 117 -9.59 16.19 0.98
CA LEU A 117 -10.77 16.51 0.18
C LEU A 117 -11.59 17.65 0.80
N ARG A 118 -11.68 17.70 2.14
CA ARG A 118 -12.37 18.77 2.87
C ARG A 118 -11.69 20.12 2.67
N LEU A 119 -10.36 20.18 2.75
CA LEU A 119 -9.58 21.40 2.54
C LEU A 119 -9.72 21.93 1.10
N ARG A 120 -9.77 21.05 0.10
CA ARG A 120 -10.00 21.44 -1.30
C ARG A 120 -11.35 22.12 -1.54
N LYS A 121 -12.41 21.68 -0.84
CA LYS A 121 -13.75 22.29 -0.96
C LYS A 121 -13.86 23.67 -0.29
N ALA A 122 -12.92 24.02 0.59
CA ALA A 122 -12.92 25.30 1.31
C ALA A 122 -12.26 26.45 0.53
N VAL A 123 -11.74 26.21 -0.67
CA VAL A 123 -11.27 27.28 -1.56
C VAL A 123 -12.50 28.01 -2.11
N VAL A 124 -12.87 29.09 -1.43
CA VAL A 124 -13.95 30.00 -1.80
C VAL A 124 -13.68 30.57 -3.20
N LYS A 125 -14.65 30.46 -4.12
CA LYS A 125 -14.59 31.17 -5.41
C LYS A 125 -14.46 32.67 -5.15
N PRO A 126 -13.51 33.38 -5.78
CA PRO A 126 -13.42 34.83 -5.60
C PRO A 126 -14.73 35.47 -6.07
N SER A 127 -15.43 36.15 -5.17
CA SER A 127 -16.57 36.98 -5.51
C SER A 127 -16.04 38.23 -6.23
N ILE A 128 -16.24 38.29 -7.54
CA ILE A 128 -15.90 39.48 -8.32
C ILE A 128 -16.81 40.62 -7.84
N PRO A 129 -16.28 41.78 -7.42
CA PRO A 129 -17.11 42.93 -7.08
C PRO A 129 -17.93 43.34 -8.31
N TYR A 130 -19.24 43.46 -8.13
CA TYR A 130 -20.16 43.89 -9.18
C TYR A 130 -19.94 45.37 -9.48
N TYR A 131 -19.25 45.67 -10.57
CA TYR A 131 -19.24 47.01 -11.16
C TYR A 131 -20.30 47.06 -12.26
N PRO A 132 -21.25 48.03 -12.22
CA PRO A 132 -22.19 48.21 -13.31
C PRO A 132 -21.41 48.59 -14.56
N ILE A 133 -21.47 47.72 -15.58
CA ILE A 133 -20.87 47.96 -16.88
C ILE A 133 -21.63 49.15 -17.49
N PRO A 134 -20.95 50.26 -17.86
CA PRO A 134 -21.61 51.35 -18.56
C PRO A 134 -22.22 50.80 -19.85
N SER A 135 -23.54 50.80 -19.96
CA SER A 135 -24.21 50.37 -21.18
C SER A 135 -23.82 51.31 -22.32
N GLU A 136 -23.39 50.77 -23.45
CA GLU A 136 -23.02 51.55 -24.63
C GLU A 136 -24.11 52.57 -25.00
N PRO A 137 -23.74 53.75 -25.53
CA PRO A 137 -24.69 54.79 -25.89
C PRO A 137 -25.58 54.31 -27.05
N SER A 138 -26.82 53.92 -26.74
CA SER A 138 -27.81 53.58 -27.74
C SER A 138 -28.49 54.83 -28.30
N PHE A 139 -28.83 54.82 -29.59
CA PHE A 139 -29.57 55.89 -30.26
C PHE A 139 -31.02 55.48 -30.51
N CYS A 140 -31.93 56.46 -30.61
CA CYS A 140 -33.32 56.20 -30.96
C CYS A 140 -33.46 55.80 -32.42
N SER A 141 -34.06 54.63 -32.68
CA SER A 141 -34.33 54.12 -34.03
C SER A 141 -35.30 54.97 -34.86
N ARG A 142 -36.02 55.91 -34.23
CA ARG A 142 -37.00 56.77 -34.92
C ARG A 142 -36.45 58.16 -35.25
N CYS A 143 -35.79 58.82 -34.30
CA CYS A 143 -35.35 60.21 -34.45
C CYS A 143 -33.83 60.39 -34.39
N GLY A 144 -33.07 59.32 -34.14
CA GLY A 144 -31.60 59.36 -34.09
C GLY A 144 -31.01 59.97 -32.82
N THR A 145 -31.82 60.51 -31.90
CA THR A 145 -31.33 61.12 -30.66
C THR A 145 -30.69 60.09 -29.73
N LYS A 146 -29.57 60.45 -29.08
CA LYS A 146 -28.87 59.60 -28.12
C LYS A 146 -29.72 59.38 -26.86
N PHE A 147 -29.88 58.13 -26.43
CA PHE A 147 -30.53 57.83 -25.16
C PHE A 147 -29.62 58.19 -23.97
N PRO A 148 -30.16 58.83 -22.92
CA PRO A 148 -29.54 58.82 -21.60
C PRO A 148 -29.36 57.37 -21.12
N PRO A 149 -28.34 57.07 -20.29
CA PRO A 149 -27.99 55.71 -19.88
C PRO A 149 -29.19 54.93 -19.31
N ASP A 150 -30.07 55.61 -18.56
CA ASP A 150 -31.20 54.99 -17.84
C ASP A 150 -32.59 55.30 -18.46
N ALA A 151 -32.64 55.90 -19.65
CA ALA A 151 -33.91 56.30 -20.24
C ALA A 151 -34.64 55.12 -20.92
N ILE A 152 -35.88 54.86 -20.48
CA ILE A 152 -36.79 53.85 -21.07
C ILE A 152 -37.50 54.41 -22.32
N TYR A 153 -37.75 55.72 -22.37
CA TYR A 153 -38.44 56.42 -23.46
C TYR A 153 -37.57 57.52 -24.04
N CYS A 154 -37.70 57.78 -25.34
CA CYS A 154 -36.97 58.85 -26.02
C CYS A 154 -37.56 60.20 -25.61
N PRO A 155 -36.75 61.17 -25.14
CA PRO A 155 -37.24 62.48 -24.70
C PRO A 155 -37.82 63.30 -25.86
N GLU A 156 -37.35 63.08 -27.10
CA GLU A 156 -37.77 63.86 -28.26
C GLU A 156 -39.01 63.29 -28.96
N CYS A 157 -39.10 61.96 -29.10
CA CYS A 157 -40.16 61.33 -29.90
C CYS A 157 -41.12 60.44 -29.09
N GLY A 158 -40.92 60.32 -27.77
CA GLY A 158 -41.74 59.54 -26.85
C GLY A 158 -41.69 58.02 -27.04
N ARG A 159 -40.90 57.50 -27.99
CA ARG A 159 -40.85 56.07 -28.30
C ARG A 159 -39.98 55.31 -27.30
N ARG A 160 -40.43 54.12 -26.89
CA ARG A 160 -39.70 53.23 -25.96
C ARG A 160 -38.41 52.67 -26.59
N ARG A 161 -37.34 52.57 -25.80
CA ARG A 161 -36.06 51.91 -26.14
C ARG A 161 -36.34 50.42 -26.35
N ARG A 162 -36.28 49.95 -27.60
CA ARG A 162 -36.50 48.56 -28.00
C ARG A 162 -35.67 48.25 -29.23
#